data_AF-A0A6A0RD46-F1
#
_entry.id   AF-A0A6A0RD46-F1
#
_cell.length_a   1.000
_cell.length_b   1.000
_cell.length_c   1.000
_cell.angle_alpha   90.00
_cell.angle_beta   90.00
_cell.angle_gamma   90.00
#
_symmetry.space_group_name_H-M   'P 1'
#
loop_
_entity.id
_entity.type
_entity.pdbx_description
1 polymer ?
#
loop_
_entity_poly.entity_id
_entity_poly.type
_entity_poly.pdbx_seq_one_letter_code
_entity_poly.pdbx_strand_id
1 'polypeptide(L)'
;MRRLSLVFATLAAVTVVAGLTVFALDPGGFSTSSAALVSLGLLLCTVTVATGFLLVRAPWGRWGLCGVTGAAMLLATTNETIAAYGVMALGAASIVGLAGPWVRFWVRQQPVPDGPNTVAVSLVAVAPVAPLVVGLAAYDESHWLHWLAAAIAVGSSFLYARGLPGALWLLRLAVPVSGLAAFIVCPLPSALLIGAGSLAVALLAWLPGATAVTATPSPTLPAPRQPRKARSNADE
;
A
#
# COMPACT_ATOMS: atom_id res chain seq x y z
N MET A 1 23.39 -12.25 6.13
CA MET A 1 21.94 -12.00 6.30
C MET A 1 21.31 -11.15 5.18
N ARG A 2 21.91 -10.01 4.76
CA ARG A 2 21.35 -9.15 3.68
C ARG A 2 21.00 -9.89 2.38
N ARG A 3 21.82 -10.87 1.97
CA ARG A 3 21.59 -11.67 0.77
C ARG A 3 20.33 -12.54 0.87
N LEU A 4 20.06 -13.15 2.03
CA LEU A 4 18.87 -13.99 2.23
C LEU A 4 17.58 -13.17 2.16
N SER A 5 17.53 -12.00 2.80
CA SER A 5 16.36 -11.12 2.74
C SER A 5 16.07 -10.66 1.30
N LEU A 6 17.13 -10.36 0.52
CA LEU A 6 16.99 -10.02 -0.88
C LEU A 6 16.44 -11.19 -1.69
N VAL A 7 16.99 -12.39 -1.52
CA VAL A 7 16.53 -13.61 -2.21
C VAL A 7 15.05 -13.88 -1.94
N PHE A 8 14.60 -13.82 -0.68
CA PHE A 8 13.19 -14.10 -0.37
C PHE A 8 12.24 -13.00 -0.85
N ALA A 9 12.65 -11.74 -0.80
CA ALA A 9 11.86 -10.64 -1.36
C ALA A 9 11.75 -10.75 -2.90
N THR A 10 12.85 -11.11 -3.58
CA THR A 10 12.83 -11.35 -5.04
C THR A 10 11.98 -12.56 -5.38
N LEU A 11 12.06 -13.65 -4.60
CA LEU A 11 11.26 -14.84 -4.80
C LEU A 11 9.76 -14.52 -4.63
N ALA A 12 9.41 -13.74 -3.61
CA ALA A 12 8.05 -13.26 -3.38
C ALA A 12 7.54 -12.40 -4.55
N ALA A 13 8.35 -11.44 -5.03
CA ALA A 13 8.00 -10.60 -6.17
C ALA A 13 7.83 -11.40 -7.47
N VAL A 14 8.74 -12.34 -7.75
CA VAL A 14 8.64 -13.27 -8.88
C VAL A 14 7.39 -14.12 -8.77
N THR A 15 7.07 -14.62 -7.57
CA THR A 15 5.84 -15.38 -7.33
C THR A 15 4.61 -14.52 -7.64
N VAL A 16 4.57 -13.27 -7.21
CA VAL A 16 3.44 -12.39 -7.51
C VAL A 16 3.31 -12.17 -9.01
N VAL A 17 4.41 -11.81 -9.71
CA VAL A 17 4.37 -11.60 -11.15
C VAL A 17 3.92 -12.87 -11.88
N ALA A 18 4.48 -14.03 -11.52
CA ALA A 18 4.10 -15.30 -12.11
C ALA A 18 2.62 -15.65 -11.83
N GLY A 19 2.16 -15.48 -10.59
CA GLY A 19 0.77 -15.70 -10.22
C GLY A 19 -0.20 -14.81 -10.97
N LEU A 20 0.14 -13.52 -11.13
CA LEU A 20 -0.65 -12.58 -11.92
C LEU A 20 -0.63 -12.92 -13.40
N THR A 21 0.48 -13.42 -13.96
CA THR A 21 0.48 -13.88 -15.35
C THR A 21 -0.42 -15.11 -15.55
N VAL A 22 -0.39 -16.07 -14.64
CA VAL A 22 -1.27 -17.25 -14.67
C VAL A 22 -2.74 -16.82 -14.56
N PHE A 23 -3.04 -15.92 -13.61
CA PHE A 23 -4.37 -15.36 -13.42
C PHE A 23 -4.86 -14.53 -14.61
N ALA A 24 -3.99 -13.76 -15.27
CA ALA A 24 -4.37 -12.99 -16.45
C ALA A 24 -4.66 -13.85 -17.67
N LEU A 25 -4.01 -15.02 -17.80
CA LEU A 25 -4.26 -15.97 -18.88
C LEU A 25 -5.58 -16.72 -18.70
N ASP A 26 -5.95 -17.01 -17.46
CA ASP A 26 -7.23 -17.63 -17.12
C ASP A 26 -7.77 -17.04 -15.80
N PRO A 27 -8.54 -15.94 -15.90
CA PRO A 27 -9.06 -15.24 -14.72
C PRO A 27 -10.20 -15.99 -14.04
N GLY A 28 -10.57 -17.18 -14.53
CA GLY A 28 -11.70 -17.95 -14.03
C GLY A 28 -13.00 -17.17 -14.22
N GLY A 29 -13.75 -16.95 -13.14
CA GLY A 29 -15.00 -16.20 -13.19
C GLY A 29 -14.86 -14.68 -13.12
N PHE A 30 -13.65 -14.13 -13.02
CA PHE A 30 -13.47 -12.67 -13.11
C PHE A 30 -13.63 -12.18 -14.55
N SER A 31 -14.29 -11.03 -14.74
CA SER A 31 -14.18 -10.33 -16.02
C SER A 31 -12.74 -9.90 -16.28
N THR A 32 -12.31 -9.91 -17.55
CA THR A 32 -10.93 -9.54 -17.95
C THR A 32 -10.50 -8.18 -17.40
N SER A 33 -11.41 -7.22 -17.40
CA SER A 33 -11.14 -5.86 -16.93
C SER A 33 -11.07 -5.76 -15.39
N SER A 34 -11.86 -6.57 -14.68
CA SER A 34 -11.72 -6.73 -13.22
C SER A 34 -10.40 -7.41 -12.84
N ALA A 35 -10.05 -8.50 -13.54
CA ALA A 35 -8.79 -9.20 -13.36
C ALA A 35 -7.58 -8.27 -13.58
N ALA A 36 -7.67 -7.35 -14.55
CA ALA A 36 -6.65 -6.33 -14.77
C ALA A 36 -6.52 -5.34 -13.59
N LEU A 37 -7.64 -4.89 -13.01
CA LEU A 37 -7.63 -4.03 -11.81
C LEU A 37 -7.02 -4.75 -10.58
N VAL A 38 -7.41 -6.00 -10.35
CA VAL A 38 -6.84 -6.85 -9.29
C VAL A 38 -5.34 -7.01 -9.47
N SER A 39 -4.90 -7.32 -10.70
CA SER A 39 -3.49 -7.49 -11.04
C SER A 39 -2.69 -6.21 -10.85
N LEU A 40 -3.22 -5.08 -11.31
CA LEU A 40 -2.60 -3.77 -11.12
C LEU A 40 -2.46 -3.42 -9.63
N GLY A 41 -3.52 -3.63 -8.84
CA GLY A 41 -3.50 -3.41 -7.40
C GLY A 41 -2.45 -4.28 -6.70
N LEU A 42 -2.42 -5.58 -6.99
CA LEU A 42 -1.42 -6.48 -6.40
C LEU A 42 0.02 -6.14 -6.81
N LEU A 43 0.25 -5.69 -8.04
CA LEU A 43 1.57 -5.20 -8.47
C LEU A 43 1.98 -3.97 -7.66
N LEU A 44 1.10 -2.98 -7.53
CA LEU A 44 1.37 -1.78 -6.75
C LEU A 44 1.58 -2.12 -5.26
N CYS A 45 0.76 -3.00 -4.68
CA CYS A 45 0.96 -3.50 -3.33
C CYS A 45 2.34 -4.13 -3.19
N THR A 46 2.72 -5.02 -4.12
CA THR A 46 4.01 -5.72 -4.13
C THR A 46 5.19 -4.75 -4.17
N VAL A 47 5.17 -3.77 -5.07
CA VAL A 47 6.20 -2.72 -5.14
C VAL A 47 6.27 -1.96 -3.82
N THR A 48 5.13 -1.60 -3.23
CA THR A 48 5.06 -0.84 -1.97
C THR A 48 5.64 -1.64 -0.80
N VAL A 49 5.21 -2.89 -0.61
CA VAL A 49 5.67 -3.73 0.50
C VAL A 49 7.11 -4.21 0.30
N ALA A 50 7.54 -4.48 -0.93
CA ALA A 50 8.92 -4.78 -1.26
C ALA A 50 9.83 -3.59 -0.97
N THR A 51 9.41 -2.37 -1.32
CA THR A 51 10.15 -1.14 -1.01
C THR A 51 10.25 -0.92 0.50
N GLY A 52 9.14 -1.05 1.23
CA GLY A 52 9.12 -0.96 2.69
C GLY A 52 9.99 -2.01 3.36
N PHE A 53 10.01 -3.24 2.84
CA PHE A 53 10.84 -4.31 3.34
C PHE A 53 12.32 -4.09 2.99
N LEU A 54 12.66 -3.88 1.72
CA LEU A 54 14.05 -3.85 1.23
C LEU A 54 14.79 -2.55 1.57
N LEU A 55 14.14 -1.40 1.42
CA LEU A 55 14.78 -0.10 1.60
C LEU A 55 14.62 0.40 3.03
N VAL A 56 13.41 0.34 3.58
CA VAL A 56 13.10 0.89 4.92
C VAL A 56 13.35 -0.14 6.03
N ARG A 57 13.37 -1.43 5.71
CA ARG A 57 13.43 -2.54 6.67
C ARG A 57 12.28 -2.52 7.68
N ALA A 58 11.11 -2.12 7.20
CA ALA A 58 9.93 -1.98 8.03
C ALA A 58 9.30 -3.35 8.34
N PRO A 59 8.81 -3.59 9.57
CA PRO A 59 8.19 -4.87 9.95
C PRO A 59 6.92 -5.16 9.18
N TRP A 60 6.15 -4.14 8.82
CA TRP A 60 4.96 -4.30 7.98
C TRP A 60 5.30 -4.74 6.55
N GLY A 61 6.47 -4.40 6.02
CA GLY A 61 6.89 -4.81 4.67
C GLY A 61 7.04 -6.33 4.55
N ARG A 62 7.52 -6.99 5.62
CA ARG A 62 7.63 -8.45 5.69
C ARG A 62 6.25 -9.12 5.59
N TRP A 63 5.33 -8.72 6.44
CA TRP A 63 3.99 -9.32 6.48
C TRP A 63 3.14 -8.92 5.27
N GLY A 64 3.34 -7.70 4.76
CA GLY A 64 2.77 -7.25 3.51
C GLY A 64 3.23 -8.10 2.33
N LEU A 65 4.53 -8.43 2.23
CA LEU A 65 5.05 -9.34 1.21
C LEU A 65 4.41 -10.73 1.32
N CYS A 66 4.34 -11.31 2.53
CA CYS A 66 3.64 -12.59 2.72
C CYS A 66 2.17 -12.51 2.26
N GLY A 67 1.47 -11.42 2.57
CA GLY A 67 0.08 -11.21 2.20
C GLY A 67 -0.12 -11.13 0.67
N VAL A 68 0.66 -10.31 -0.04
CA VAL A 68 0.53 -10.19 -1.51
C VAL A 68 0.96 -11.47 -2.23
N THR A 69 1.98 -12.17 -1.72
CA THR A 69 2.36 -13.48 -2.25
C THR A 69 1.25 -14.50 -2.04
N GLY A 70 0.68 -14.57 -0.84
CA GLY A 70 -0.45 -15.46 -0.55
C GLY A 70 -1.65 -15.15 -1.44
N ALA A 71 -1.98 -13.87 -1.65
CA ALA A 71 -3.03 -13.47 -2.57
C ALA A 71 -2.76 -13.90 -4.01
N ALA A 72 -1.53 -13.71 -4.51
CA ALA A 72 -1.15 -14.18 -5.85
C ALA A 72 -1.20 -15.71 -5.99
N MET A 73 -0.84 -16.45 -4.95
CA MET A 73 -1.02 -17.92 -4.92
C MET A 73 -2.50 -18.29 -5.01
N LEU A 74 -3.36 -17.65 -4.21
CA LEU A 74 -4.81 -17.89 -4.24
C LEU A 74 -5.40 -17.57 -5.61
N LEU A 75 -5.01 -16.46 -6.23
CA LEU A 75 -5.44 -16.16 -7.60
C LEU A 75 -4.94 -17.19 -8.60
N ALA A 76 -3.72 -17.70 -8.46
CA ALA A 76 -3.23 -18.76 -9.34
C ALA A 76 -4.04 -20.07 -9.22
N THR A 77 -4.71 -20.33 -8.08
CA THR A 77 -5.54 -21.53 -7.91
C THR A 77 -6.81 -21.55 -8.75
N THR A 78 -7.18 -20.43 -9.38
CA THR A 78 -8.28 -20.41 -10.37
C THR A 78 -7.94 -21.19 -11.63
N ASN A 79 -6.66 -21.54 -11.82
CA ASN A 79 -6.14 -22.20 -13.00
C ASN A 79 -5.53 -23.56 -12.60
N GLU A 80 -5.95 -24.65 -13.24
CA GLU A 80 -5.48 -26.02 -12.96
C GLU A 80 -4.22 -26.42 -13.75
N THR A 81 -3.42 -25.45 -14.22
CA THR A 81 -2.20 -25.72 -14.99
C THR A 81 -0.98 -26.04 -14.12
N ILE A 82 0.02 -26.69 -14.74
CA ILE A 82 1.36 -26.90 -14.15
C ILE A 82 1.99 -25.58 -13.70
N ALA A 83 1.74 -24.48 -14.42
CA ALA A 83 2.23 -23.16 -14.06
C ALA A 83 1.66 -22.68 -12.71
N ALA A 84 0.36 -22.90 -12.46
CA ALA A 84 -0.28 -22.56 -11.19
C ALA A 84 0.34 -23.33 -10.01
N TYR A 85 0.59 -24.63 -10.17
CA TYR A 85 1.30 -25.43 -9.15
C TYR A 85 2.73 -24.92 -8.92
N GLY A 86 3.43 -24.48 -9.97
CA GLY A 86 4.72 -23.82 -9.86
C GLY A 86 4.67 -22.54 -9.02
N VAL A 87 3.66 -21.69 -9.23
CA VAL A 87 3.42 -20.47 -8.44
C VAL A 87 3.15 -20.83 -6.98
N MET A 88 2.34 -21.84 -6.71
CA MET A 88 2.06 -22.30 -5.34
C MET A 88 3.33 -22.76 -4.62
N ALA A 89 4.18 -23.55 -5.28
CA ALA A 89 5.44 -24.02 -4.71
C ALA A 89 6.43 -22.87 -4.43
N LEU A 90 6.60 -21.96 -5.38
CA LEU A 90 7.44 -20.77 -5.23
C LEU A 90 6.92 -19.85 -4.12
N GLY A 91 5.61 -19.66 -4.07
CA GLY A 91 4.95 -18.86 -3.05
C GLY A 91 5.11 -19.45 -1.66
N ALA A 92 4.89 -20.74 -1.48
CA ALA A 92 5.12 -21.43 -0.22
C ALA A 92 6.59 -21.26 0.25
N ALA A 93 7.56 -21.47 -0.65
CA ALA A 93 8.97 -21.28 -0.34
C ALA A 93 9.30 -19.84 0.07
N SER A 94 8.73 -18.85 -0.63
CA SER A 94 8.93 -17.44 -0.29
C SER A 94 8.28 -17.04 1.04
N ILE A 95 7.07 -17.55 1.34
CA ILE A 95 6.38 -17.30 2.61
C ILE A 95 7.17 -17.91 3.78
N VAL A 96 7.63 -19.16 3.66
CA VAL A 96 8.51 -19.79 4.67
C VAL A 96 9.80 -18.98 4.83
N GLY A 97 10.38 -18.56 3.71
CA GLY A 97 11.50 -17.63 3.61
C GLY A 97 11.34 -16.34 4.41
N LEU A 98 10.21 -15.67 4.23
CA LEU A 98 9.87 -14.40 4.87
C LEU A 98 9.43 -14.58 6.32
N ALA A 99 8.71 -15.66 6.63
CA ALA A 99 8.20 -15.98 7.95
C ALA A 99 9.28 -16.49 8.91
N GLY A 100 10.43 -16.95 8.39
CA GLY A 100 11.51 -17.50 9.19
C GLY A 100 12.10 -16.54 10.24
N PRO A 101 12.71 -17.10 11.30
CA PRO A 101 13.36 -16.32 12.36
C PRO A 101 14.56 -15.50 11.86
N TRP A 102 15.23 -15.93 10.78
CA TRP A 102 16.39 -15.24 10.21
C TRP A 102 16.06 -13.83 9.70
N VAL A 103 14.82 -13.56 9.28
CA VAL A 103 14.39 -12.22 8.84
C VAL A 103 14.16 -11.28 10.04
N ARG A 104 13.83 -11.81 11.22
CA ARG A 104 13.56 -10.99 12.42
C ARG A 104 14.78 -10.19 12.86
N PHE A 105 16.00 -10.70 12.63
CA PHE A 105 17.25 -10.00 12.95
C PHE A 105 17.60 -8.88 11.96
N TRP A 106 16.95 -8.87 10.80
CA TRP A 106 17.24 -7.90 9.73
C TRP A 106 16.26 -6.71 9.71
N VAL A 107 15.02 -6.96 10.12
CA VAL A 107 13.94 -5.97 10.23
C VAL A 107 14.17 -5.08 11.46
N ARG A 108 13.88 -3.77 11.34
CA ARG A 108 13.92 -2.88 12.50
C ARG A 108 12.82 -3.28 13.49
N GLN A 109 13.19 -3.59 14.73
CA GLN A 109 12.20 -3.88 15.78
C GLN A 109 11.61 -2.61 16.41
N GLN A 110 12.29 -1.47 16.29
CA GLN A 110 11.82 -0.21 16.87
C GLN A 110 11.24 0.71 15.79
N PRO A 111 10.07 1.33 16.04
CA PRO A 111 9.54 2.41 15.22
C PRO A 111 10.59 3.50 15.09
N VAL A 112 10.67 4.14 13.92
CA VAL A 112 11.43 5.40 13.80
C VAL A 112 10.67 6.43 14.63
N PRO A 113 11.25 7.02 15.69
CA PRO A 113 10.56 7.97 16.56
C PRO A 113 9.95 9.16 15.79
N ASP A 114 10.60 9.53 14.67
CA ASP A 114 10.21 10.63 13.79
C ASP A 114 9.53 10.16 12.49
N GLY A 115 8.98 8.94 12.48
CA GLY A 115 8.28 8.41 11.31
C GLY A 115 6.97 9.14 11.02
N PRO A 116 6.48 9.13 9.77
CA PRO A 116 5.17 9.71 9.45
C PRO A 116 4.07 9.06 10.29
N ASN A 117 3.12 9.87 10.74
CA ASN A 117 1.92 9.41 11.46
C ASN A 117 1.22 8.29 10.69
N THR A 118 0.66 7.30 11.39
CA THR A 118 -0.11 6.19 10.82
C THR A 118 -1.20 6.66 9.86
N VAL A 119 -1.87 7.79 10.14
CA VAL A 119 -2.88 8.37 9.23
C VAL A 119 -2.28 8.69 7.85
N ALA A 120 -1.13 9.35 7.82
CA ALA A 120 -0.45 9.69 6.57
C ALA A 120 -0.02 8.44 5.80
N VAL A 121 0.52 7.45 6.50
CA VAL A 121 0.90 6.16 5.89
C VAL A 121 -0.31 5.45 5.30
N SER A 122 -1.44 5.43 6.01
CA SER A 122 -2.69 4.83 5.52
C SER A 122 -3.22 5.52 4.27
N LEU A 123 -3.16 6.86 4.22
CA LEU A 123 -3.59 7.62 3.03
C LEU A 123 -2.69 7.36 1.82
N VAL A 124 -1.38 7.17 2.02
CA VAL A 124 -0.45 6.78 0.95
C VAL A 124 -0.67 5.32 0.50
N ALA A 125 -1.08 4.45 1.42
CA ALA A 125 -1.39 3.05 1.13
C ALA A 125 -2.69 2.88 0.31
N VAL A 126 -3.50 3.94 0.15
CA VAL A 126 -4.69 3.91 -0.71
C VAL A 126 -4.33 3.62 -2.17
N ALA A 127 -3.23 4.19 -2.68
CA ALA A 127 -2.81 3.97 -4.06
C ALA A 127 -2.70 2.48 -4.44
N PRO A 128 -1.91 1.65 -3.73
CA PRO A 128 -1.81 0.24 -4.09
C PRO A 128 -3.09 -0.56 -3.79
N VAL A 129 -3.85 -0.20 -2.75
CA VAL A 129 -5.01 -1.00 -2.30
C VAL A 129 -6.28 -0.72 -3.10
N ALA A 130 -6.48 0.51 -3.58
CA ALA A 130 -7.73 0.89 -4.24
C ALA A 130 -8.04 0.08 -5.52
N PRO A 131 -7.11 -0.09 -6.48
CA PRO A 131 -7.39 -0.90 -7.67
C PRO A 131 -7.69 -2.36 -7.32
N LEU A 132 -7.04 -2.90 -6.28
CA LEU A 132 -7.28 -4.25 -5.80
C LEU A 132 -8.70 -4.41 -5.26
N VAL A 133 -9.12 -3.54 -4.34
CA VAL A 133 -10.46 -3.59 -3.73
C VAL A 133 -11.55 -3.37 -4.78
N VAL A 134 -11.34 -2.40 -5.68
CA VAL A 134 -12.31 -2.09 -6.74
C VAL A 134 -12.40 -3.24 -7.74
N GLY A 135 -11.29 -3.87 -8.12
CA GLY A 135 -11.30 -5.07 -8.96
C GLY A 135 -12.06 -6.21 -8.29
N LEU A 136 -11.74 -6.54 -7.04
CA LEU A 136 -12.45 -7.59 -6.29
C LEU A 136 -13.96 -7.32 -6.15
N ALA A 137 -14.35 -6.06 -5.97
CA ALA A 137 -15.76 -5.68 -5.92
C ALA A 137 -16.45 -5.80 -7.30
N ALA A 138 -15.74 -5.51 -8.38
CA ALA A 138 -16.24 -5.61 -9.75
C ALA A 138 -15.99 -6.99 -10.39
N TYR A 139 -16.10 -8.08 -9.61
CA TYR A 139 -15.80 -9.46 -10.01
C TYR A 139 -16.43 -9.84 -11.37
N ASP A 140 -17.76 -9.77 -11.47
CA ASP A 140 -18.49 -10.21 -12.67
C ASP A 140 -18.38 -9.23 -13.84
N GLU A 141 -18.44 -7.93 -13.58
CA GLU A 141 -18.42 -6.89 -14.60
C GLU A 141 -17.82 -5.60 -14.06
N SER A 142 -16.78 -5.11 -14.73
CA SER A 142 -16.20 -3.80 -14.42
C SER A 142 -16.68 -2.73 -15.40
N HIS A 143 -17.51 -1.82 -14.91
CA HIS A 143 -17.82 -0.56 -15.56
C HIS A 143 -16.62 0.43 -15.57
N TRP A 144 -16.56 1.37 -16.52
CA TRP A 144 -15.48 2.36 -16.62
C TRP A 144 -15.34 3.26 -15.38
N LEU A 145 -16.43 3.43 -14.62
CA LEU A 145 -16.43 4.16 -13.34
C LEU A 145 -15.54 3.50 -12.28
N HIS A 146 -15.35 2.18 -12.33
CA HIS A 146 -14.40 1.47 -11.44
C HIS A 146 -12.97 1.89 -11.73
N TRP A 147 -12.58 1.94 -13.01
CA TRP A 147 -11.28 2.43 -13.43
C TRP A 147 -11.07 3.89 -13.05
N LEU A 148 -12.09 4.72 -13.22
CA LEU A 148 -12.04 6.13 -12.80
C LEU A 148 -11.81 6.24 -11.29
N ALA A 149 -12.56 5.50 -10.46
CA ALA A 149 -12.41 5.51 -9.01
C ALA A 149 -11.01 5.03 -8.58
N ALA A 150 -10.51 3.95 -9.18
CA ALA A 150 -9.16 3.45 -8.93
C ALA A 150 -8.09 4.48 -9.33
N ALA A 151 -8.22 5.10 -10.51
CA ALA A 151 -7.28 6.12 -11.00
C ALA A 151 -7.28 7.38 -10.11
N ILE A 152 -8.45 7.85 -9.68
CA ILE A 152 -8.57 8.99 -8.77
C ILE A 152 -7.94 8.66 -7.41
N ALA A 153 -8.18 7.46 -6.87
CA ALA A 153 -7.59 7.04 -5.60
C ALA A 153 -6.06 6.95 -5.68
N VAL A 154 -5.53 6.32 -6.74
CA VAL A 154 -4.09 6.22 -7.02
C VAL A 154 -3.47 7.61 -7.20
N GLY A 155 -4.05 8.44 -8.06
CA GLY A 155 -3.57 9.78 -8.34
C GLY A 155 -3.58 10.67 -7.10
N SER A 156 -4.68 10.68 -6.34
CA SER A 156 -4.82 11.48 -5.12
C SER A 156 -3.79 11.06 -4.07
N SER A 157 -3.63 9.76 -3.86
CA SER A 157 -2.65 9.19 -2.92
C SER A 157 -1.21 9.48 -3.36
N PHE A 158 -0.91 9.42 -4.66
CA PHE A 158 0.39 9.78 -5.20
C PHE A 158 0.71 11.27 -5.02
N LEU A 159 -0.21 12.16 -5.39
CA LEU A 159 -0.04 13.61 -5.20
C LEU A 159 0.10 13.96 -3.72
N TYR A 160 -0.61 13.24 -2.85
CA TYR A 160 -0.51 13.37 -1.40
C TYR A 160 0.87 12.93 -0.89
N ALA A 161 1.37 11.77 -1.35
CA ALA A 161 2.71 11.30 -1.01
C ALA A 161 3.82 12.26 -1.48
N ARG A 162 3.57 13.07 -2.52
CA ARG A 162 4.47 14.12 -3.01
C ARG A 162 4.32 15.46 -2.25
N GLY A 163 3.40 15.55 -1.29
CA GLY A 163 3.16 16.76 -0.50
C GLY A 163 2.61 17.93 -1.32
N LEU A 164 1.92 17.67 -2.43
CA LEU A 164 1.44 18.73 -3.31
C LEU A 164 0.26 19.51 -2.69
N PRO A 165 0.22 20.85 -2.88
CA PRO A 165 -0.89 21.65 -2.38
C PRO A 165 -2.19 21.20 -3.04
N GLY A 166 -3.23 20.97 -2.24
CA GLY A 166 -4.53 20.51 -2.73
C GLY A 166 -4.68 19.00 -2.87
N ALA A 167 -3.62 18.19 -2.76
CA ALA A 167 -3.73 16.73 -2.85
C ALA A 167 -4.64 16.14 -1.75
N LEU A 168 -4.63 16.73 -0.56
CA LEU A 168 -5.53 16.34 0.52
C LEU A 168 -7.00 16.61 0.19
N TRP A 169 -7.30 17.66 -0.59
CA TRP A 169 -8.67 17.92 -1.05
C TRP A 169 -9.16 16.87 -2.04
N LEU A 170 -8.27 16.34 -2.89
CA LEU A 170 -8.63 15.22 -3.76
C LEU A 170 -9.00 13.98 -2.96
N LEU A 171 -8.25 13.65 -1.90
CA LEU A 171 -8.60 12.55 -0.98
C LEU A 171 -9.92 12.79 -0.24
N ARG A 172 -10.22 14.05 0.12
CA ARG A 172 -11.45 14.41 0.85
C ARG A 172 -12.71 14.45 -0.02
N LEU A 173 -12.58 14.80 -1.29
CA LEU A 173 -13.73 15.07 -2.17
C LEU A 173 -13.75 14.14 -3.38
N ALA A 174 -12.66 14.07 -4.15
CA ALA A 174 -12.65 13.31 -5.40
C ALA A 174 -12.76 11.79 -5.15
N VAL A 175 -12.06 11.27 -4.14
CA VAL A 175 -12.13 9.84 -3.78
C VAL A 175 -13.54 9.42 -3.34
N PRO A 176 -14.22 10.09 -2.38
CA PRO A 176 -15.58 9.69 -2.02
C PRO A 176 -16.59 9.92 -3.14
N VAL A 177 -16.47 10.97 -3.96
CA VAL A 177 -17.38 11.21 -5.09
C VAL A 177 -17.24 10.12 -6.15
N SER A 178 -16.01 9.76 -6.52
CA SER A 178 -15.77 8.67 -7.47
C SER A 178 -16.13 7.30 -6.90
N GLY A 179 -15.92 7.09 -5.61
CA GLY A 179 -16.38 5.92 -4.87
C GLY A 179 -17.90 5.77 -4.88
N LEU A 180 -18.63 6.87 -4.68
CA LEU A 180 -20.10 6.90 -4.78
C LEU A 180 -20.57 6.59 -6.20
N ALA A 181 -19.89 7.11 -7.22
CA ALA A 181 -20.21 6.80 -8.62
C ALA A 181 -20.02 5.31 -8.93
N ALA A 182 -18.93 4.70 -8.44
CA ALA A 182 -18.69 3.27 -8.56
C ALA A 182 -19.69 2.44 -7.72
N PHE A 183 -20.08 2.92 -6.53
CA PHE A 183 -21.08 2.30 -5.67
C PHE A 183 -22.43 2.12 -6.39
N ILE A 184 -22.90 3.14 -7.12
CA ILE A 184 -24.21 3.14 -7.79
C ILE A 184 -24.30 2.06 -8.89
N VAL A 185 -23.17 1.71 -9.51
CA VAL A 185 -23.12 0.72 -10.59
C VAL A 185 -22.75 -0.69 -10.12
N CYS A 186 -22.59 -0.90 -8.80
CA CYS A 186 -22.27 -2.20 -8.23
C CYS A 186 -23.50 -2.91 -7.63
N PRO A 187 -23.54 -4.26 -7.66
CA PRO A 187 -24.48 -5.01 -6.85
C PRO A 187 -24.18 -4.84 -5.35
N LEU A 188 -25.20 -5.02 -4.51
CA LEU A 188 -25.19 -4.65 -3.08
C LEU A 188 -23.95 -5.12 -2.28
N PRO A 189 -23.46 -6.38 -2.35
CA PRO A 189 -22.30 -6.78 -1.56
C PRO A 189 -21.01 -6.07 -2.00
N SER A 190 -20.82 -5.88 -3.30
CA SER A 190 -19.69 -5.16 -3.88
C SER A 190 -19.74 -3.67 -3.62
N ALA A 191 -20.94 -3.09 -3.69
CA ALA A 191 -21.19 -1.70 -3.40
C ALA A 191 -20.77 -1.37 -1.96
N LEU A 192 -21.08 -2.23 -0.99
CA LEU A 192 -20.66 -2.04 0.40
C LEU A 192 -19.13 -1.98 0.57
N LEU A 193 -18.38 -2.81 -0.15
CA LEU A 193 -16.90 -2.79 -0.10
C LEU A 193 -16.34 -1.46 -0.62
N ILE A 194 -16.82 -1.01 -1.78
CA ILE A 194 -16.41 0.26 -2.39
C ILE A 194 -16.82 1.43 -1.48
N GLY A 195 -18.08 1.47 -1.04
CA GLY A 195 -18.62 2.52 -0.20
C GLY A 195 -17.89 2.63 1.14
N ALA A 196 -17.66 1.51 1.83
CA ALA A 196 -16.93 1.48 3.09
C ALA A 196 -15.46 1.91 2.91
N GLY A 197 -14.80 1.46 1.84
CA GLY A 197 -13.43 1.86 1.52
C GLY A 197 -13.32 3.36 1.27
N SER A 198 -14.19 3.90 0.41
CA SER A 198 -14.23 5.34 0.10
C SER A 198 -14.57 6.20 1.32
N LEU A 199 -15.50 5.74 2.16
CA LEU A 199 -15.82 6.42 3.43
C LEU A 199 -14.63 6.41 4.38
N ALA A 200 -13.95 5.27 4.53
CA ALA A 200 -12.77 5.16 5.40
C ALA A 200 -11.65 6.11 4.94
N VAL A 201 -11.38 6.19 3.64
CA VAL A 201 -10.39 7.14 3.09
C VAL A 201 -10.79 8.59 3.37
N ALA A 202 -12.07 8.93 3.16
CA ALA A 202 -12.57 10.27 3.43
C ALA A 202 -12.41 10.63 4.92
N LEU A 203 -12.83 9.75 5.84
CA LEU A 203 -12.71 9.95 7.28
C LEU A 203 -11.24 10.12 7.70
N LEU A 204 -10.34 9.27 7.20
CA LEU A 204 -8.90 9.39 7.46
C LEU A 204 -8.34 10.73 6.95
N ALA A 205 -8.78 11.22 5.80
CA ALA A 205 -8.32 12.48 5.21
C ALA A 205 -8.79 13.73 5.99
N TRP A 206 -9.79 13.59 6.86
CA TRP A 206 -10.24 14.66 7.76
C TRP A 206 -9.56 14.64 9.13
N LEU A 207 -8.82 13.57 9.48
CA LEU A 207 -8.09 13.53 10.74
C LEU A 207 -6.93 14.54 10.76
N PRO A 208 -6.58 15.11 11.93
CA PRO A 208 -5.46 16.04 12.06
C PRO A 208 -4.12 15.48 11.57
N GLY A 209 -3.92 14.17 11.71
CA GLY A 209 -2.71 13.48 11.22
C GLY A 209 -2.53 13.51 9.70
N ALA A 210 -3.58 13.80 8.93
CA ALA A 210 -3.53 13.83 7.48
C ALA A 210 -2.77 15.07 6.94
N THR A 211 -2.61 16.14 7.71
CA THR A 211 -1.87 17.33 7.24
C THR A 211 -0.35 17.17 7.31
N ALA A 212 0.15 16.11 7.97
CA ALA A 212 1.57 15.92 8.25
C ALA A 212 2.46 15.86 6.98
N VAL A 213 1.95 15.33 5.87
CA VAL A 213 2.73 15.21 4.61
C VAL A 213 2.71 16.50 3.78
N THR A 214 1.68 17.32 3.96
CA THR A 214 1.51 18.59 3.25
C THR A 214 2.03 19.78 4.04
N ALA A 215 2.35 19.60 5.32
CA ALA A 215 3.00 20.62 6.13
C ALA A 215 4.41 20.82 5.59
N THR A 216 4.74 22.05 5.17
CA THR A 216 6.12 22.43 4.90
C THR A 216 6.95 22.13 6.14
N PRO A 217 8.06 21.37 6.03
CA PRO A 217 8.91 21.13 7.18
C PRO A 217 9.38 22.49 7.69
N SER A 218 8.86 22.91 8.84
CA SER A 218 9.38 24.10 9.50
C SER A 218 10.85 23.79 9.79
N PRO A 219 11.79 24.61 9.30
CA PRO A 219 13.19 24.41 9.65
C PRO A 219 13.26 24.46 11.17
N THR A 220 13.78 23.40 11.79
CA THR A 220 14.18 23.45 13.19
C THR A 220 15.35 24.41 13.24
N LEU A 221 15.05 25.72 13.33
CA LEU A 221 16.03 26.71 13.68
C LEU A 221 16.64 26.26 15.01
N PRO A 222 17.97 26.15 15.12
CA PRO A 222 18.59 25.87 16.40
C PRO A 222 18.06 26.89 17.39
N ALA A 223 17.58 26.42 18.55
CA ALA A 223 17.04 27.29 19.59
C ALA A 223 18.00 28.47 19.80
N PRO A 224 17.51 29.72 19.92
CA PRO A 224 18.36 30.87 20.16
C PRO A 224 19.30 30.54 21.32
N ARG A 225 20.62 30.52 21.06
CA ARG A 225 21.61 30.37 22.14
C ARG A 225 21.30 31.47 23.14
N GLN A 226 20.80 31.10 24.33
CA GLN A 226 20.64 32.09 25.38
C GLN A 226 22.02 32.70 25.61
N PRO A 227 22.18 34.04 25.52
CA PRO A 227 23.44 34.67 25.80
C PRO A 227 23.82 34.27 27.22
N ARG A 228 24.97 33.59 27.35
CA ARG A 228 25.56 33.22 28.64
C ARG A 228 25.67 34.53 29.42
N LYS A 229 24.79 34.74 30.42
CA LYS A 229 24.92 35.84 31.37
C LYS A 229 26.33 35.73 31.93
N ALA A 230 27.21 36.64 31.53
CA ALA A 230 28.52 36.76 32.13
C ALA A 230 28.27 36.96 33.62
N ARG A 231 28.68 35.98 34.43
CA ARG A 231 28.78 36.18 35.87
C ARG A 231 29.77 37.31 36.05
N SER A 232 29.24 38.48 36.38
CA SER A 232 29.96 39.59 36.98
C SER A 232 30.57 39.05 38.27
N ASN A 233 31.83 38.61 38.21
CA ASN A 233 32.66 38.48 39.39
C ASN A 233 33.01 39.92 39.80
N ALA A 234 32.12 40.52 40.58
CA ALA A 234 32.47 41.62 41.45
C ALA A 234 32.86 40.96 42.78
N ASP A 235 34.16 40.72 42.95
CA ASP A 235 34.82 40.46 44.23
C ASP A 235 36.32 40.64 43.95
N GLU A 236 36.79 41.90 44.07
CA GLU A 236 38.06 42.34 44.70
C GLU A 236 38.27 43.85 44.48
#